data_AF-A0A1B6LVA1-F1
#
_entry.id   AF-A0A1B6LVA1-F1
#
_cell.length_a   1.000
_cell.length_b   1.000
_cell.length_c   1.000
_cell.angle_alpha   90.00
_cell.angle_beta   90.00
_cell.angle_gamma   90.00
#
_symmetry.space_group_name_H-M   'P 1'
#
loop_
_entity.id
_entity.type
_entity.pdbx_description
1 polymer ?
#
loop_
_entity_poly.entity_id
_entity_poly.type
_entity_poly.pdbx_seq_one_letter_code
_entity_poly.pdbx_strand_id
1 'polypeptide(L)'
;GVLGILEALEYILEKNEQPMRNFFIAFGHDEEISGRRGAQELAKVLTNRGVKRLDFVLDEGFPVIEYSALTADKKIAMIGVTEKGSLTLELSVVGSPGHSSLPPSESPIGILASAVAKLEDHQQPIMFGKGPEYATFQYLAPFV
;
A
#
# COMPACT_ATOMS: atom_id res chain seq x y z
N GLY A 1 12.96 6.01 2.18
CA GLY A 1 12.52 5.45 3.47
C GLY A 1 13.69 5.04 4.34
N VAL A 2 14.27 3.86 4.09
CA VAL A 2 15.27 3.20 4.98
C VAL A 2 16.43 4.10 5.40
N LEU A 3 17.14 4.73 4.45
CA LEU A 3 18.28 5.59 4.79
C LEU A 3 17.90 6.76 5.69
N GLY A 4 16.74 7.39 5.46
CA GLY A 4 16.25 8.49 6.31
C GLY A 4 15.91 8.03 7.73
N ILE A 5 15.42 6.79 7.89
CA ILE A 5 15.21 6.19 9.21
C ILE A 5 16.55 5.97 9.91
N LEU A 6 17.54 5.39 9.21
CA LEU A 6 18.86 5.15 9.77
C LEU A 6 19.56 6.45 10.19
N GLU A 7 19.52 7.47 9.33
CA GLU A 7 20.03 8.82 9.64
C GLU A 7 19.34 9.43 10.87
N ALA A 8 18.02 9.29 10.99
CA ALA A 8 17.30 9.79 12.15
C ALA A 8 17.68 9.05 13.45
N LEU A 9 17.96 7.74 13.37
CA LEU A 9 18.46 6.97 14.51
C LEU A 9 19.87 7.42 14.91
N GLU A 10 20.76 7.63 13.94
CA GLU A 10 22.11 8.17 14.18
C GLU A 10 22.03 9.54 14.85
N TYR A 11 21.19 10.43 14.35
CA TYR A 11 20.96 11.75 14.93
C TYR A 11 20.51 11.68 16.39
N ILE A 12 19.53 10.83 16.73
CA ILE A 12 19.04 10.65 18.12
C ILE A 12 20.16 10.13 19.02
N LEU A 13 20.96 9.18 18.54
CA LEU A 13 22.08 8.60 19.29
C LEU A 13 23.17 9.65 19.56
N GLU A 14 23.53 10.47 18.57
CA GLU A 14 24.51 11.54 18.72
C GLU A 14 24.06 12.62 19.72
N LYS A 15 22.76 12.92 19.75
CA LYS A 15 22.16 13.86 20.72
C LYS A 15 21.98 13.27 22.10
N ASN A 16 22.24 11.96 22.26
CA ASN A 16 22.00 11.22 23.50
C ASN A 16 20.54 11.37 24.00
N GLU A 17 19.60 11.45 23.06
CA GLU A 17 18.18 11.59 23.34
C GLU A 17 17.56 10.22 23.58
N GLN A 18 16.74 10.12 24.63
CA GLN A 18 16.04 8.89 25.00
C GLN A 18 14.57 8.99 24.55
N PRO A 19 14.11 8.13 23.62
CA PRO A 19 12.72 8.08 23.22
C PRO A 19 11.78 7.81 24.40
N MET A 20 10.66 8.52 24.48
CA MET A 20 9.66 8.30 25.53
C MET A 20 8.96 6.93 25.44
N ARG A 21 8.95 6.33 24.26
CA ARG A 21 8.35 5.02 23.99
C ARG A 21 9.36 4.13 23.29
N ASN A 22 9.31 2.85 23.62
CA ASN A 22 10.04 1.83 22.87
C ASN A 22 9.44 1.69 21.47
N PHE A 23 10.30 1.48 20.49
CA PHE A 23 9.89 1.19 19.12
C PHE A 23 10.76 0.06 18.55
N PHE A 24 10.25 -0.56 17.49
CA PHE A 24 11.00 -1.50 16.68
C PHE A 24 11.24 -0.88 15.32
N ILE A 25 12.42 -1.15 14.76
CA ILE A 25 12.74 -0.83 13.38
C ILE A 25 12.82 -2.16 12.63
N ALA A 26 12.01 -2.31 11.59
CA ALA A 26 11.82 -3.56 10.89
C ALA A 26 11.99 -3.31 9.38
N PHE A 27 12.96 -3.98 8.77
CA PHE A 27 13.26 -3.83 7.34
C PHE A 27 12.98 -5.14 6.62
N GLY A 28 11.92 -5.16 5.81
CA GLY A 28 11.60 -6.25 4.90
C GLY A 28 12.30 -6.08 3.54
N HIS A 29 12.42 -7.17 2.78
CA HIS A 29 13.12 -7.18 1.50
C HIS A 29 12.20 -7.51 0.30
N ASP A 30 10.91 -7.75 0.53
CA ASP A 30 9.97 -8.27 -0.47
C ASP A 30 8.58 -7.62 -0.42
N GLU A 31 8.50 -6.38 0.08
CA GLU A 31 7.27 -5.58 0.13
C GLU A 31 6.58 -5.55 -1.25
N GLU A 32 7.33 -5.19 -2.29
CA GLU A 32 6.90 -5.07 -3.69
C GLU A 32 6.29 -6.36 -4.30
N ILE A 33 6.47 -7.51 -3.64
CA ILE A 33 5.91 -8.80 -4.07
C ILE A 33 5.04 -9.47 -3.01
N SER A 34 4.47 -8.69 -2.07
CA SER A 34 3.52 -9.03 -0.99
C SER A 34 4.05 -9.18 0.44
N GLY A 35 5.35 -8.98 0.69
CA GLY A 35 5.89 -8.95 2.06
C GLY A 35 5.86 -10.30 2.81
N ARG A 36 5.60 -11.42 2.13
CA ARG A 36 5.41 -12.76 2.74
C ARG A 36 6.68 -13.31 3.40
N ARG A 37 7.86 -12.93 2.91
CA ARG A 37 9.17 -13.37 3.46
C ARG A 37 9.86 -12.30 4.28
N GLY A 38 9.43 -11.04 4.17
CA GLY A 38 9.87 -9.89 4.94
C GLY A 38 8.93 -9.60 6.11
N ALA A 39 7.98 -8.69 5.91
CA ALA A 39 7.11 -8.16 6.96
C ALA A 39 6.37 -9.26 7.75
N GLN A 40 5.86 -10.29 7.05
CA GLN A 40 5.15 -11.41 7.70
C GLN A 40 6.08 -12.22 8.62
N GLU A 41 7.32 -12.50 8.20
CA GLU A 41 8.29 -13.23 9.03
C GLU A 41 8.77 -12.38 10.21
N LEU A 42 8.98 -11.07 10.01
CA LEU A 42 9.31 -10.13 11.08
C LEU A 42 8.21 -10.10 12.15
N ALA A 43 6.94 -10.07 11.75
CA ALA A 43 5.82 -10.15 12.68
C ALA A 43 5.81 -11.46 13.49
N LYS A 44 6.11 -12.60 12.85
CA LYS A 44 6.28 -13.90 13.55
C LYS A 44 7.42 -13.85 14.55
N VAL A 45 8.58 -13.29 14.17
CA VAL A 45 9.73 -13.14 15.07
C VAL A 45 9.40 -12.28 16.29
N LEU A 46 8.74 -11.13 16.11
CA LEU A 46 8.32 -10.27 17.22
C LEU A 46 7.36 -11.01 18.16
N THR A 47 6.37 -11.71 17.60
CA THR A 47 5.40 -12.50 18.36
C THR A 47 6.09 -13.60 19.17
N ASN A 48 7.00 -14.35 18.54
CA ASN A 48 7.77 -15.42 19.18
C ASN A 48 8.71 -14.90 20.28
N ARG A 49 9.17 -13.65 20.17
CA ARG A 49 9.95 -12.95 21.21
C ARG A 49 9.10 -12.37 22.33
N GLY A 50 7.79 -12.60 22.32
CA GLY A 50 6.87 -12.17 23.38
C GLY A 50 6.34 -10.75 23.23
N VAL A 51 6.50 -10.12 22.05
CA VAL A 51 5.86 -8.83 21.76
C VAL A 51 4.37 -9.08 21.53
N LYS A 52 3.54 -8.78 22.54
CA LYS A 52 2.09 -9.05 22.51
C LYS A 52 1.25 -7.86 22.03
N ARG A 53 1.82 -6.65 22.02
CA ARG A 53 1.12 -5.42 21.69
C ARG A 53 2.05 -4.44 21.00
N LEU A 54 1.56 -3.87 19.91
CA LEU A 54 2.10 -2.69 19.24
C LEU A 54 0.94 -1.69 19.18
N ASP A 55 1.15 -0.45 19.60
CA ASP A 55 0.08 0.56 19.60
C ASP A 55 -0.26 1.03 18.17
N PHE A 56 0.74 1.07 17.28
CA PHE A 56 0.57 1.31 15.85
C PHE A 56 1.75 0.72 15.08
N VAL A 57 1.57 0.59 13.76
CA VAL A 57 2.63 0.29 12.80
C VAL A 57 2.76 1.52 11.91
N LEU A 58 3.99 1.99 11.72
CA LEU A 58 4.31 3.02 10.73
C LEU A 58 4.99 2.30 9.57
N ASP A 59 4.36 2.35 8.41
CA ASP A 59 4.90 1.76 7.19
C ASP A 59 5.43 2.86 6.27
N GLU A 60 5.12 2.83 4.98
CA GLU A 60 5.51 3.90 4.07
C GLU A 60 4.90 5.25 4.47
N GLY A 61 5.74 6.28 4.47
CA GLY A 61 5.32 7.67 4.57
C GLY A 61 5.09 8.27 3.19
N PHE A 62 4.40 9.40 3.14
CA PHE A 62 4.33 10.18 1.91
C PHE A 62 5.59 11.06 1.74
N PRO A 63 5.99 11.38 0.50
CA PRO A 63 7.06 12.34 0.28
C PRO A 63 6.65 13.73 0.79
N VAL A 64 7.66 14.56 1.05
CA VAL A 64 7.43 16.00 1.19
C VAL A 64 7.11 16.54 -0.20
N ILE A 65 5.90 17.07 -0.36
CA ILE A 65 5.47 17.67 -1.62
C ILE A 65 6.05 19.08 -1.68
N GLU A 66 6.76 19.36 -2.77
CA GLU A 66 7.31 20.67 -3.09
C GLU A 66 6.70 21.14 -4.43
N TYR A 67 6.54 22.47 -4.59
CA TYR A 67 6.22 23.12 -5.87
C TYR A 67 5.07 22.50 -6.68
N SER A 68 3.86 22.49 -6.12
CA SER A 68 2.66 22.13 -6.87
C SER A 68 1.62 23.24 -6.79
N ALA A 69 0.71 23.30 -7.77
CA ALA A 69 -0.46 24.17 -7.70
C ALA A 69 -1.31 23.92 -6.42
N LEU A 70 -1.18 22.73 -5.83
CA LEU A 70 -1.84 22.32 -4.58
C LEU A 70 -1.08 22.73 -3.32
N THR A 71 0.11 23.32 -3.42
CA THR A 71 0.95 23.66 -2.25
C THR A 71 1.34 25.14 -2.17
N ALA A 72 0.97 25.97 -3.14
CA ALA A 72 1.29 27.42 -3.17
C ALA A 72 2.76 27.72 -2.81
N ASP A 73 3.69 26.98 -3.44
CA ASP A 73 5.14 27.05 -3.21
C ASP A 73 5.63 26.73 -1.78
N LYS A 74 4.76 26.20 -0.92
CA LYS A 74 5.13 25.68 0.41
C LYS A 74 5.52 24.20 0.32
N LYS A 75 6.36 23.78 1.26
CA LYS A 75 6.68 22.37 1.48
C LYS A 75 5.62 21.74 2.39
N ILE A 76 5.05 20.62 1.97
CA ILE A 76 4.01 19.92 2.73
C ILE A 76 4.46 18.49 2.99
N ALA A 77 4.65 18.15 4.27
CA ALA A 77 4.84 16.77 4.68
C ALA A 77 3.47 16.11 4.86
N MET A 78 3.13 15.19 3.96
CA MET A 78 1.88 14.43 4.07
C MET A 78 2.01 13.29 5.06
N ILE A 79 0.96 13.08 5.86
CA ILE A 79 0.88 11.98 6.81
C ILE A 79 -0.23 11.03 6.36
N GLY A 80 0.17 9.81 6.00
CA GLY A 80 -0.75 8.73 5.69
C GLY A 80 -1.35 8.17 6.96
N VAL A 81 -2.68 8.24 7.07
CA VAL A 81 -3.43 7.66 8.21
C VAL A 81 -4.22 6.42 7.81
N THR A 82 -4.28 6.14 6.51
CA THR A 82 -4.95 4.97 5.95
C THR A 82 -4.34 4.61 4.61
N GLU A 83 -4.60 3.39 4.17
CA GLU A 83 -4.27 2.89 2.84
C GLU A 83 -5.53 2.24 2.25
N LYS A 84 -5.61 2.18 0.91
CA LYS A 84 -6.65 1.41 0.24
C LYS A 84 -6.37 -0.08 0.43
N GLY A 85 -7.43 -0.86 0.67
CA GLY A 85 -7.32 -2.32 0.56
C GLY A 85 -7.01 -2.73 -0.88
N SER A 86 -6.27 -3.83 -1.03
CA SER A 86 -5.97 -4.44 -2.31
C SER A 86 -6.58 -5.84 -2.42
N LEU A 87 -6.88 -6.25 -3.65
CA LEU A 87 -7.40 -7.58 -3.97
C LEU A 87 -6.74 -8.08 -5.25
N THR A 88 -6.17 -9.27 -5.19
CA THR A 88 -5.66 -10.00 -6.36
C THR A 88 -6.55 -11.20 -6.63
N LEU A 89 -7.00 -11.35 -7.87
CA LEU A 89 -7.89 -12.43 -8.30
C LEU A 89 -7.15 -13.34 -9.30
N GLU A 90 -7.34 -14.65 -9.15
CA GLU A 90 -6.98 -15.65 -10.15
C GLU A 90 -8.25 -16.11 -10.87
N LEU A 91 -8.29 -15.96 -12.19
CA LEU A 91 -9.41 -16.40 -13.03
C LEU A 91 -8.96 -17.56 -13.90
N SER A 92 -9.72 -18.65 -13.88
CA SER A 92 -9.46 -19.82 -14.71
C SER A 92 -10.75 -20.31 -15.38
N VAL A 93 -10.61 -20.74 -16.63
CA VAL A 93 -11.71 -21.36 -17.40
C VAL A 93 -11.19 -22.66 -17.99
N VAL A 94 -11.88 -23.75 -17.71
CA VAL A 94 -11.58 -25.08 -18.26
C VAL A 94 -12.59 -25.38 -19.34
N GLY A 95 -12.12 -25.77 -20.53
CA GLY A 95 -12.98 -26.24 -21.63
C GLY A 95 -12.56 -27.59 -22.17
N SER A 96 -13.40 -28.14 -23.05
CA SER A 96 -13.15 -29.41 -23.70
C SER A 96 -12.28 -29.25 -24.96
N PRO A 97 -11.36 -30.19 -25.24
CA PRO A 97 -10.62 -30.22 -26.50
C PRO A 97 -11.54 -30.52 -27.68
N GLY A 98 -11.22 -29.98 -28.86
CA GLY A 98 -12.02 -30.15 -30.08
C GLY A 98 -11.25 -29.79 -31.35
N HIS A 99 -11.80 -30.13 -32.51
CA HIS A 99 -11.23 -29.78 -33.81
C HIS A 99 -11.40 -28.28 -34.10
N SER A 100 -10.33 -27.59 -34.49
CA SER A 100 -10.36 -26.15 -34.80
C SER A 100 -11.27 -25.79 -35.99
N SER A 101 -11.60 -26.75 -36.87
CA SER A 101 -12.55 -26.58 -37.96
C SER A 101 -14.02 -26.67 -37.53
N LEU A 102 -14.30 -27.11 -36.30
CA LEU A 102 -15.62 -27.19 -35.68
C LEU A 102 -15.57 -26.52 -34.29
N PRO A 103 -15.31 -25.21 -34.24
CA PRO A 103 -15.17 -24.52 -32.96
C PRO A 103 -16.52 -24.49 -32.21
N PRO A 104 -16.51 -24.55 -30.86
CA PRO A 104 -17.70 -24.28 -30.07
C PRO A 104 -18.12 -22.81 -30.24
N SER A 105 -19.37 -22.49 -29.88
CA SER A 105 -19.89 -21.11 -29.92
C SER A 105 -19.09 -20.16 -29.04
N GLU A 106 -18.59 -20.64 -27.89
CA GLU A 106 -17.68 -19.91 -27.03
C GLU A 106 -16.48 -20.79 -26.67
N SER A 107 -15.27 -20.25 -26.84
CA SER A 107 -14.05 -20.90 -26.40
C SER A 107 -13.71 -20.48 -24.95
N PRO A 108 -12.92 -21.27 -24.21
CA PRO A 108 -12.39 -20.86 -22.91
C PRO A 108 -11.66 -19.51 -22.97
N ILE A 109 -10.98 -19.23 -24.09
CA ILE A 109 -10.31 -17.95 -24.35
C ILE A 109 -11.35 -16.83 -24.42
N GLY A 110 -12.45 -17.02 -25.17
CA GLY A 110 -13.53 -16.03 -25.29
C GLY A 110 -14.22 -15.75 -23.96
N ILE A 111 -14.48 -16.79 -23.17
CA ILE A 111 -15.08 -16.66 -21.83
C ILE A 111 -14.15 -15.87 -20.90
N LEU A 112 -12.86 -16.24 -20.84
CA LEU A 112 -11.89 -15.56 -19.98
C LEU A 112 -11.70 -14.10 -20.41
N ALA A 113 -11.58 -13.83 -21.71
CA ALA A 113 -11.48 -12.46 -22.22
C ALA A 113 -12.72 -11.62 -21.87
N SER A 114 -13.92 -12.20 -21.97
CA SER A 114 -15.16 -11.53 -21.57
C SER A 114 -15.20 -11.24 -20.06
N ALA A 115 -14.70 -12.15 -19.22
CA ALA A 115 -14.61 -11.94 -17.78
C ALA A 115 -13.65 -10.79 -17.41
N VAL A 116 -12.49 -10.71 -18.07
CA VAL A 116 -11.53 -9.61 -17.88
C VAL A 116 -12.13 -8.27 -18.34
N ALA A 117 -12.75 -8.23 -19.52
CA ALA A 117 -13.40 -7.02 -20.02
C ALA A 117 -14.48 -6.51 -19.05
N LYS A 118 -15.30 -7.42 -18.49
CA LYS A 118 -16.30 -7.05 -17.48
C LYS A 118 -15.67 -6.46 -16.21
N LEU A 119 -14.52 -6.94 -15.77
CA LEU A 119 -13.84 -6.36 -14.60
C LEU A 119 -13.34 -4.94 -14.89
N GLU A 120 -12.81 -4.67 -16.07
CA GLU A 120 -12.39 -3.32 -16.47
C GLU A 120 -13.57 -2.35 -16.60
N ASP A 121 -14.70 -2.83 -17.13
CA ASP A 121 -15.93 -2.04 -17.27
C ASP A 121 -16.63 -1.74 -15.93
N HIS A 122 -16.36 -2.54 -14.89
CA HIS A 122 -16.99 -2.42 -13.56
C HIS A 122 -15.97 -1.98 -12.50
N GLN A 123 -15.41 -0.78 -12.69
CA GLN A 123 -14.47 -0.20 -11.72
C GLN A 123 -15.13 0.07 -10.36
N GLN A 124 -14.31 0.07 -9.31
CA GLN A 124 -14.75 0.47 -7.97
C GLN A 124 -15.31 1.90 -8.01
N PRO A 125 -16.37 2.20 -7.23
CA PRO A 125 -16.97 3.52 -7.22
C PRO A 125 -15.97 4.58 -6.76
N ILE A 126 -16.06 5.79 -7.33
CA ILE A 126 -15.28 6.94 -6.86
C ILE A 126 -15.75 7.30 -5.45
N MET A 127 -14.85 7.14 -4.48
CA MET A 127 -15.10 7.46 -3.07
C MET A 127 -14.54 8.82 -2.65
N PHE A 128 -14.09 9.64 -3.61
CA PHE A 128 -13.53 10.95 -3.35
C PHE A 128 -14.54 11.87 -2.64
N GLY A 129 -14.09 12.54 -1.59
CA GLY A 129 -14.91 13.38 -0.72
C GLY A 129 -15.62 12.62 0.40
N LYS A 130 -15.39 11.30 0.54
CA LYS A 130 -15.99 10.46 1.58
C LYS A 130 -14.97 9.82 2.51
N GLY A 131 -13.68 9.96 2.21
CA GLY A 131 -12.59 9.38 3.00
C GLY A 131 -11.71 10.45 3.66
N PRO A 132 -10.55 10.04 4.19
CA PRO A 132 -9.63 10.95 4.87
C PRO A 132 -9.04 12.01 3.94
N GLU A 133 -9.07 11.81 2.62
CA GLU A 133 -8.66 12.83 1.65
C GLU A 133 -9.46 14.13 1.81
N TYR A 134 -10.75 14.04 2.15
CA TYR A 134 -11.57 15.22 2.40
C TYR A 134 -11.01 16.05 3.56
N ALA A 135 -10.67 15.39 4.67
CA ALA A 135 -10.07 16.04 5.83
C ALA A 135 -8.68 16.61 5.49
N THR A 136 -7.89 15.90 4.68
CA THR A 136 -6.62 16.41 4.17
C THR A 136 -6.82 17.71 3.39
N PHE A 137 -7.71 17.75 2.40
CA PHE A 137 -7.93 18.97 1.61
C PHE A 137 -8.56 20.10 2.42
N GLN A 138 -9.48 19.79 3.33
CA GLN A 138 -10.07 20.78 4.23
C GLN A 138 -9.01 21.41 5.14
N TYR A 139 -8.07 20.61 5.64
CA TYR A 139 -6.95 21.11 6.44
C TYR A 139 -5.99 21.95 5.60
N LEU A 140 -5.72 21.57 4.35
CA LEU A 140 -4.83 22.30 3.46
C LEU A 140 -5.44 23.62 2.96
N ALA A 141 -6.76 23.70 2.81
CA ALA A 141 -7.45 24.83 2.17
C ALA A 141 -7.07 26.24 2.66
N PRO A 142 -6.81 26.51 3.96
CA PRO A 142 -6.37 27.83 4.42
C PRO A 142 -4.90 28.17 4.09
N PHE A 143 -4.11 27.18 3.69
CA PHE A 143 -2.67 27.31 3.46
C PHE A 143 -2.29 27.38 1.99
N VAL A 144 -3.23 27.08 1.08
CA VAL A 144 -3.11 27.22 -0.38
C VAL A 144 -3.75 28.51 -0.87
#